data_AF-A0AAP2S0R0-F1
#
_entry.id   AF-A0AAP2S0R0-F1
#
_cell.length_a   1.000
_cell.length_b   1.000
_cell.length_c   1.000
_cell.angle_alpha   90.00
_cell.angle_beta   90.00
_cell.angle_gamma   90.00
#
_symmetry.space_group_name_H-M   'P 1'
#
loop_
_entity.id
_entity.type
_entity.pdbx_description
1 polymer ?
#
loop_
_entity_poly.entity_id
_entity_poly.type
_entity_poly.pdbx_seq_one_letter_code
_entity_poly.pdbx_strand_id
1 'polypeptide(L)'
;MGAMLCEVVYAAQLQVVVRIDVQRGCQLVGTTRSAGVEQLGVLDFGSGPRLDDPAGPLSAALISQRQPRLECNPDTPYQMRVDGGLHGGTGEVRYLGNATASSKPIPYRIYADAARLIPLPVNVPVSGRVPDSGFGHPPPLG
;
A
#
# COMPACT_ATOMS: atom_id res chain seq x y z
N MET A 1 -19.50 81.15 -23.65
CA MET A 1 -18.24 80.48 -23.26
C MET A 1 -18.59 79.38 -22.27
N GLY A 2 -18.60 78.13 -22.71
CA GLY A 2 -18.81 76.96 -21.83
C GLY A 2 -17.63 76.02 -22.01
N ALA A 3 -16.87 75.80 -20.95
CA ALA A 3 -15.71 74.90 -20.96
C ALA A 3 -16.21 73.45 -20.87
N MET A 4 -15.96 72.65 -21.92
CA MET A 4 -16.09 71.20 -21.87
C MET A 4 -14.93 70.65 -21.06
N LEU A 5 -15.21 70.08 -19.89
CA LEU A 5 -14.26 69.27 -19.14
C LEU A 5 -14.25 67.87 -19.74
N CYS A 6 -13.14 67.49 -20.36
CA CYS A 6 -12.93 66.15 -20.88
C CYS A 6 -12.40 65.28 -19.73
N GLU A 7 -13.25 64.43 -19.16
CA GLU A 7 -12.83 63.48 -18.12
C GLU A 7 -12.05 62.32 -18.76
N VAL A 8 -10.79 62.14 -18.35
CA VAL A 8 -9.96 61.02 -18.77
C VAL A 8 -10.17 59.88 -17.77
N VAL A 9 -10.92 58.85 -18.19
CA VAL A 9 -11.09 57.63 -17.40
C VAL A 9 -9.85 56.76 -17.56
N TYR A 10 -9.06 56.59 -16.49
CA TYR A 10 -7.98 55.60 -16.46
C TYR A 10 -8.54 54.22 -16.10
N ALA A 11 -8.44 53.26 -17.01
CA ALA A 11 -8.74 51.87 -16.73
C ALA A 11 -7.51 51.18 -16.11
N ALA A 12 -7.60 50.81 -14.83
CA ALA A 12 -6.59 49.95 -14.22
C ALA A 12 -6.86 48.48 -14.57
N GLN A 13 -5.91 47.84 -15.25
CA GLN A 13 -5.98 46.41 -15.56
C GLN A 13 -5.42 45.63 -14.35
N LEU A 14 -6.30 45.08 -13.52
CA LEU A 14 -5.92 44.17 -12.45
C LEU A 14 -5.61 42.79 -13.04
N GLN A 15 -4.32 42.43 -13.09
CA GLN A 15 -3.91 41.10 -13.51
C GLN A 15 -3.94 40.16 -12.30
N VAL A 16 -4.85 39.18 -12.33
CA VAL A 16 -4.95 38.15 -11.29
C VAL A 16 -4.10 36.96 -11.71
N VAL A 17 -3.10 36.62 -10.92
CA VAL A 17 -2.31 35.40 -11.09
C VAL A 17 -2.88 34.32 -10.17
N VAL A 18 -3.36 33.22 -10.76
CA VAL A 18 -3.81 32.04 -10.03
C VAL A 18 -2.68 31.01 -10.03
N ARG A 19 -2.25 30.57 -8.84
CA ARG A 19 -1.26 29.50 -8.66
C ARG A 19 -1.83 28.40 -7.76
N ILE A 20 -1.55 27.15 -8.12
CA ILE A 20 -1.77 25.98 -7.27
C ILE A 20 -0.45 25.24 -7.08
N ASP A 21 -0.14 24.90 -5.84
CA ASP A 21 1.05 24.12 -5.48
C ASP A 21 0.61 22.67 -5.18
N VAL A 22 0.87 21.74 -6.10
CA VAL A 22 0.53 20.32 -5.93
C VAL A 22 1.60 19.64 -5.09
N GLN A 23 1.27 19.30 -3.85
CA GLN A 23 2.15 18.51 -3.00
C GLN A 23 2.16 17.05 -3.46
N ARG A 24 3.36 16.45 -3.51
CA ARG A 24 3.51 15.01 -3.77
C ARG A 24 3.17 14.20 -2.54
N GLY A 25 2.42 13.12 -2.72
CA GLY A 25 2.03 12.21 -1.66
C GLY A 25 1.54 10.87 -2.20
N CYS A 26 1.26 9.98 -1.27
CA CYS A 26 0.70 8.66 -1.52
C CYS A 26 -0.55 8.46 -0.68
N GLN A 27 -1.56 7.83 -1.24
CA GLN A 27 -2.75 7.37 -0.54
C GLN A 27 -2.83 5.85 -0.65
N LEU A 28 -3.09 5.19 0.48
CA LEU A 28 -3.46 3.78 0.48
C LEU A 28 -4.94 3.66 0.14
N VAL A 29 -5.24 2.99 -0.96
CA VAL A 29 -6.59 2.78 -1.50
C VAL A 29 -6.97 1.32 -1.35
N GLY A 30 -8.26 1.04 -1.17
CA GLY A 30 -8.76 -0.32 -0.88
C GLY A 30 -8.89 -0.63 0.61
N THR A 31 -8.54 0.32 1.49
CA THR A 31 -8.86 0.27 2.92
C THR A 31 -10.17 1.01 3.20
N THR A 32 -10.99 0.52 4.14
CA THR A 32 -12.16 1.29 4.59
C THR A 32 -11.74 2.22 5.72
N ARG A 33 -12.32 3.43 5.80
CA ARG A 33 -11.90 4.49 6.73
C ARG A 33 -12.10 4.18 8.23
N SER A 34 -12.71 3.05 8.59
CA SER A 34 -13.30 2.85 9.92
C SER A 34 -12.87 1.59 10.67
N ALA A 35 -12.03 0.71 10.13
CA ALA A 35 -11.68 -0.52 10.85
C ALA A 35 -10.18 -0.85 10.83
N GLY A 36 -9.77 -1.61 11.85
CA GLY A 36 -8.38 -1.90 12.18
C GLY A 36 -7.67 -2.85 11.20
N VAL A 37 -6.64 -3.53 11.71
CA VAL A 37 -5.62 -4.30 10.98
C VAL A 37 -6.19 -5.34 9.98
N GLU A 38 -7.43 -5.78 10.18
CA GLU A 38 -8.14 -6.78 9.35
C GLU A 38 -8.52 -6.28 7.94
N GLN A 39 -8.40 -4.98 7.64
CA GLN A 39 -8.92 -4.41 6.39
C GLN A 39 -7.95 -4.32 5.21
N LEU A 40 -6.68 -4.67 5.39
CA LEU A 40 -5.80 -4.91 4.24
C LEU A 40 -6.12 -6.24 3.54
N GLY A 41 -6.87 -7.11 4.22
CA GLY A 41 -7.28 -8.42 3.76
C GLY A 41 -6.69 -9.54 4.63
N VAL A 42 -7.14 -10.76 4.36
CA VAL A 42 -6.76 -11.96 5.12
C VAL A 42 -6.02 -12.92 4.21
N LEU A 43 -4.88 -13.42 4.69
CA LEU A 43 -4.18 -14.56 4.09
C LEU A 43 -4.68 -15.83 4.78
N ASP A 44 -5.68 -16.47 4.18
CA ASP A 44 -6.22 -17.74 4.66
C ASP A 44 -5.48 -18.91 4.00
N PHE A 45 -4.70 -19.64 4.79
CA PHE A 45 -4.00 -20.85 4.34
C PHE A 45 -4.92 -22.08 4.30
N GLY A 46 -6.15 -21.96 4.79
CA GLY A 46 -7.09 -23.06 4.96
C GLY A 46 -6.75 -23.93 6.17
N SER A 47 -7.22 -25.18 6.11
CA SER A 47 -7.01 -26.18 7.15
C SER A 47 -6.27 -27.39 6.59
N GLY A 48 -5.39 -27.98 7.41
CA GLY A 48 -4.61 -29.16 7.04
C GLY A 48 -3.93 -29.79 8.24
N PRO A 49 -3.51 -31.06 8.12
CA PRO A 49 -2.73 -31.73 9.16
C PRO A 49 -1.35 -31.07 9.31
N ARG A 50 -0.78 -31.13 10.53
CA ARG A 50 0.54 -30.56 10.82
C ARG A 50 1.71 -31.42 10.31
N LEU A 51 1.47 -32.72 10.08
CA LEU A 51 2.49 -33.60 9.52
C LEU A 51 2.78 -33.24 8.07
N ASP A 52 3.97 -33.62 7.59
CA ASP A 52 4.41 -33.44 6.22
C ASP A 52 3.36 -34.01 5.26
N ASP A 53 2.51 -33.13 4.72
CA ASP A 53 1.51 -33.47 3.73
C ASP A 53 2.25 -33.76 2.40
N PRO A 54 2.02 -34.92 1.75
CA PRO A 54 2.56 -35.17 0.42
C PRO A 54 2.15 -34.11 -0.62
N ALA A 55 1.09 -33.34 -0.38
CA ALA A 55 0.69 -32.19 -1.20
C ALA A 55 1.62 -30.96 -1.06
N GLY A 56 2.53 -30.96 -0.08
CA GLY A 56 3.45 -29.86 0.18
C GLY A 56 2.87 -28.76 1.09
N PRO A 57 3.59 -27.64 1.27
CA PRO A 57 3.17 -26.58 2.18
C PRO A 57 1.91 -25.86 1.68
N LEU A 58 1.02 -25.52 2.61
CA LEU A 58 -0.14 -24.66 2.33
C LEU A 58 0.33 -23.29 1.84
N SER A 59 -0.43 -22.72 0.91
CA SER A 59 -0.18 -21.39 0.35
C SER A 59 -1.46 -20.55 0.43
N ALA A 60 -1.29 -19.26 0.69
CA ALA A 60 -2.37 -18.29 0.71
C ALA A 60 -1.99 -17.12 -0.20
N ALA A 61 -2.99 -16.58 -0.88
CA ALA A 61 -2.90 -15.31 -1.58
C ALA A 61 -3.92 -14.34 -1.00
N LEU A 62 -3.70 -13.05 -1.17
CA LEU A 62 -4.64 -12.03 -0.72
C LEU A 62 -5.84 -12.01 -1.68
N ILE A 63 -6.84 -12.84 -1.40
CA ILE A 63 -8.06 -12.97 -2.20
C ILE A 63 -9.03 -11.85 -1.77
N SER A 64 -8.78 -10.63 -2.24
CA SER A 64 -9.72 -9.51 -2.08
C SER A 64 -10.08 -8.94 -3.45
N GLN A 65 -11.36 -8.63 -3.65
CA GLN A 65 -11.84 -7.90 -4.83
C GLN A 65 -11.23 -6.48 -4.93
N ARG A 66 -10.69 -5.95 -3.83
CA ARG A 66 -9.91 -4.71 -3.77
C ARG A 66 -8.64 -4.95 -2.97
N GLN A 67 -7.60 -5.44 -3.63
CA GLN A 67 -6.28 -5.49 -3.03
C GLN A 67 -5.86 -4.07 -2.61
N PRO A 68 -5.20 -3.91 -1.45
CA PRO A 68 -4.69 -2.61 -1.03
C PRO A 68 -3.66 -2.13 -2.04
N ARG A 69 -3.85 -0.92 -2.56
CA ARG A 69 -2.97 -0.30 -3.55
C ARG A 69 -2.46 1.02 -3.03
N LEU A 70 -1.18 1.28 -3.25
CA LEU A 70 -0.61 2.59 -3.00
C LEU A 70 -0.74 3.42 -4.28
N GLU A 71 -1.59 4.45 -4.23
CA GLU A 71 -1.73 5.43 -5.31
C GLU A 71 -0.93 6.68 -4.94
N CYS A 72 0.11 6.99 -5.70
CA CYS A 72 0.93 8.17 -5.47
C CYS A 72 0.97 9.07 -6.70
N ASN A 73 1.40 10.31 -6.51
CA ASN A 73 1.83 11.12 -7.64
C ASN A 73 2.96 10.42 -8.41
N PRO A 74 3.05 10.59 -9.74
CA PRO A 74 4.17 10.09 -10.55
C PRO A 74 5.52 10.39 -9.92
N ASP A 75 6.47 9.47 -10.07
CA ASP A 75 7.83 9.57 -9.53
C ASP A 75 7.96 9.71 -8.01
N THR A 76 6.88 9.49 -7.25
CA THR A 76 6.95 9.55 -5.78
C THR A 76 7.61 8.28 -5.25
N PRO A 77 8.76 8.38 -4.55
CA PRO A 77 9.36 7.24 -3.89
C PRO A 77 8.55 6.85 -2.66
N TYR A 78 8.45 5.55 -2.39
CA TYR A 78 7.79 5.05 -1.18
C TYR A 78 8.60 3.93 -0.54
N GLN A 79 8.35 3.72 0.75
CA GLN A 79 8.85 2.58 1.51
C GLN A 79 7.69 1.88 2.21
N MET A 80 7.73 0.56 2.20
CA MET A 80 6.82 -0.28 2.97
C MET A 80 7.60 -1.25 3.85
N ARG A 81 7.02 -1.61 4.99
CA ARG A 81 7.57 -2.62 5.90
C ARG A 81 6.42 -3.51 6.36
N VAL A 82 6.69 -4.80 6.48
CA VAL A 82 5.76 -5.76 7.07
C VAL A 82 6.39 -6.29 8.34
N ASP A 83 5.68 -6.15 9.46
CA ASP A 83 6.16 -6.60 10.76
C ASP A 83 6.14 -8.14 10.87
N GLY A 84 6.44 -8.65 12.08
CA GLY A 84 6.44 -10.07 12.38
C GLY A 84 5.06 -10.62 12.76
N GLY A 85 4.02 -9.79 12.81
CA GLY A 85 2.75 -10.12 13.44
C GLY A 85 2.86 -10.31 14.96
N LEU A 86 1.76 -10.76 15.57
CA LEU A 86 1.62 -10.87 17.03
C LEU A 86 2.55 -11.90 17.69
N HIS A 87 2.99 -12.91 16.94
CA HIS A 87 3.89 -13.95 17.45
C HIS A 87 5.34 -13.74 16.99
N GLY A 88 5.63 -12.57 16.39
CA GLY A 88 6.96 -12.16 16.00
C GLY A 88 7.58 -12.98 14.86
N GLY A 89 8.89 -12.82 14.72
CA GLY A 89 9.67 -13.41 13.64
C GLY A 89 11.01 -12.71 13.46
N THR A 90 11.93 -13.36 12.76
CA THR A 90 13.25 -12.82 12.40
C THR A 90 13.61 -13.27 10.99
N GLY A 91 14.33 -12.42 10.24
CA GLY A 91 14.63 -12.69 8.84
C GLY A 91 13.33 -12.84 8.04
N GLU A 92 13.19 -13.97 7.34
CA GLU A 92 12.06 -14.23 6.44
C GLU A 92 10.88 -14.96 7.11
N VAL A 93 11.02 -15.40 8.35
CA VAL A 93 10.08 -16.29 9.02
C VAL A 93 9.24 -15.53 10.05
N ARG A 94 7.92 -15.77 10.00
CA ARG A 94 6.90 -15.31 10.95
C ARG A 94 6.18 -16.51 11.54
N TYR A 95 5.46 -16.31 12.63
CA TYR A 95 4.77 -17.41 13.33
C TYR A 95 3.26 -17.17 13.44
N LEU A 96 2.47 -18.18 13.10
CA LEU A 96 1.06 -18.27 13.46
C LEU A 96 0.96 -18.92 14.83
N GLY A 97 0.19 -18.29 15.71
CA GLY A 97 -0.20 -18.88 16.99
C GLY A 97 -1.51 -19.63 16.87
N ASN A 98 -1.74 -20.54 17.80
CA ASN A 98 -3.02 -21.23 17.95
C ASN A 98 -3.82 -20.58 19.09
N ALA A 99 -5.14 -20.71 19.05
CA ALA A 99 -6.01 -20.28 20.14
C ALA A 99 -5.67 -20.98 21.47
N THR A 100 -5.09 -22.18 21.41
CA THR A 100 -4.58 -22.91 22.58
C THR A 100 -3.07 -22.69 22.76
N ALA A 101 -2.70 -22.12 23.90
CA ALA A 101 -1.33 -21.71 24.24
C ALA A 101 -0.29 -22.86 24.31
N SER A 102 -0.71 -24.12 24.23
CA SER A 102 0.17 -25.30 24.37
C SER A 102 0.74 -25.83 23.06
N SER A 103 0.29 -25.34 21.91
CA SER A 103 0.76 -25.86 20.61
C SER A 103 1.96 -25.07 20.08
N LYS A 104 2.87 -25.79 19.41
CA LYS A 104 4.04 -25.18 18.77
C LYS A 104 3.56 -24.22 17.66
N PRO A 105 4.09 -22.99 17.60
CA PRO A 105 3.75 -22.05 16.53
C PRO A 105 4.06 -22.62 15.14
N ILE A 106 3.26 -22.23 14.15
CA ILE A 106 3.43 -22.67 12.75
C ILE A 106 4.21 -21.58 12.00
N PRO A 107 5.40 -21.88 11.46
CA PRO A 107 6.18 -20.91 10.72
C PRO A 107 5.57 -20.65 9.33
N TYR A 108 5.62 -19.42 8.87
CA TYR A 108 5.23 -19.03 7.51
C TYR A 108 6.13 -17.91 6.98
N ARG A 109 6.05 -17.67 5.67
CA ARG A 109 6.77 -16.60 4.96
C ARG A 109 5.79 -15.81 4.09
N ILE A 110 6.13 -14.56 3.79
CA ILE A 110 5.38 -13.70 2.88
C ILE A 110 6.33 -13.29 1.76
N TYR A 111 5.82 -13.27 0.53
CA TYR A 111 6.58 -12.92 -0.68
C TYR A 111 5.94 -11.73 -1.39
N ALA A 112 6.76 -10.96 -2.11
CA ALA A 112 6.30 -9.83 -2.91
C ALA A 112 5.71 -10.25 -4.27
N ASP A 113 5.99 -11.48 -4.70
CA ASP A 113 5.61 -12.02 -5.99
C ASP A 113 4.93 -13.41 -5.88
N ALA A 114 4.12 -13.68 -6.90
CA ALA A 114 3.42 -14.94 -7.14
C ALA A 114 4.29 -16.19 -7.03
N ALA A 115 5.45 -16.12 -7.68
CA ALA A 115 6.37 -17.22 -7.86
C ALA A 115 7.16 -17.52 -6.57
N ARG A 116 6.98 -16.70 -5.53
CA ARG A 116 7.63 -16.82 -4.22
C ARG A 116 9.15 -16.74 -4.33
N LEU A 117 9.64 -15.84 -5.19
CA LEU A 117 11.07 -15.64 -5.43
C LEU A 117 11.65 -14.52 -4.57
N ILE A 118 10.84 -13.55 -4.16
CA ILE A 118 11.25 -12.34 -3.45
C ILE A 118 10.61 -12.35 -2.06
N PRO A 119 11.30 -12.86 -1.03
CA PRO A 119 10.77 -12.86 0.33
C PRO A 119 10.68 -11.44 0.89
N LEU A 120 9.70 -11.20 1.77
CA LEU A 120 9.53 -9.97 2.53
C LEU A 120 10.00 -10.20 3.98
N PRO A 121 11.22 -9.78 4.34
CA PRO A 121 11.74 -10.00 5.69
C PRO A 121 11.02 -9.13 6.73
N VAL A 122 10.99 -9.61 7.96
CA VAL A 122 10.38 -8.92 9.10
C VAL A 122 11.07 -7.58 9.33
N ASN A 123 10.29 -6.50 9.35
CA ASN A 123 10.74 -5.15 9.67
C ASN A 123 11.81 -4.58 8.71
N VAL A 124 12.03 -5.18 7.54
CA VAL A 124 12.97 -4.65 6.54
C VAL A 124 12.22 -3.77 5.53
N PRO A 125 12.68 -2.52 5.29
CA PRO A 125 12.06 -1.65 4.29
C PRO A 125 12.22 -2.19 2.87
N VAL A 126 11.10 -2.25 2.15
CA VAL A 126 11.06 -2.45 0.70
C VAL A 126 10.69 -1.13 0.05
N SER A 127 11.55 -0.68 -0.86
CA SER A 127 11.35 0.58 -1.58
C SER A 127 10.75 0.33 -2.95
N GLY A 128 9.92 1.25 -3.41
CA GLY A 128 9.42 1.26 -4.77
C GLY A 128 9.21 2.67 -5.29
N ARG A 129 8.89 2.78 -6.58
CA ARG A 129 8.54 4.03 -7.24
C ARG A 129 7.27 3.81 -8.04
N VAL A 130 6.32 4.74 -7.93
CA VAL A 130 5.10 4.70 -8.74
C VAL A 130 5.46 5.07 -10.19
N PRO A 131 5.12 4.22 -11.19
CA PRO A 131 5.37 4.53 -12.59
C PRO A 131 4.66 5.81 -13.06
N ASP A 132 5.21 6.44 -14.08
CA ASP A 132 4.82 7.78 -14.55
C ASP A 132 3.35 7.91 -15.02
N SER A 133 2.67 6.79 -15.26
CA SER A 133 1.26 6.74 -15.67
C SER A 133 0.26 6.99 -14.52
N GLY A 134 0.73 7.21 -13.29
CA GLY A 134 -0.14 7.45 -12.12
C GLY A 134 -0.90 6.21 -11.65
N PHE A 135 -0.73 5.07 -12.31
CA PHE A 135 -1.22 3.77 -11.88
C PHE A 135 -0.07 2.77 -11.93
N GLY A 136 0.47 2.42 -10.76
CA GLY A 136 1.29 1.22 -10.63
C GLY A 136 0.40 -0.01 -10.87
N HIS A 137 0.67 -0.77 -11.93
CA HIS A 137 0.19 -2.13 -12.03
C HIS A 137 0.95 -2.95 -10.98
N PRO A 138 0.28 -3.57 -9.98
CA PRO A 138 0.96 -4.53 -9.12
C PRO A 138 1.47 -5.70 -9.97
N PRO A 139 2.59 -6.36 -9.59
CA PRO A 139 3.03 -7.56 -10.29
C PRO A 139 1.89 -8.60 -10.30
N PRO A 140 1.78 -9.43 -11.36
CA PRO A 140 0.76 -10.48 -11.41
C PRO A 140 1.03 -11.45 -10.25
N LEU A 141 0.18 -11.40 -9.23
CA LEU A 141 0.15 -12.35 -8.12
C LEU A 141 -0.67 -13.57 -8.55
N GLY A 142 -0.01 -14.57 -9.14
CA GLY A 142 -0.48 -15.96 -9.25
C GLY A 142 0.11 -16.89 -8.19
#